data_AF-A0A8T3XCM3-F1
#
_entry.id   AF-A0A8T3XCM3-F1
#
_cell.length_a   1.000
_cell.length_b   1.000
_cell.length_c   1.000
_cell.angle_alpha   90.00
_cell.angle_beta   90.00
_cell.angle_gamma   90.00
#
_symmetry.space_group_name_H-M   'P 1'
#
loop_
_entity.id
_entity.type
_entity.pdbx_description
1 polymer ?
#
loop_
_entity_poly.entity_id
_entity_poly.type
_entity_poly.pdbx_seq_one_letter_code
_entity_poly.pdbx_strand_id
1 'polypeptide(L)'
;MKRIEIEKNRLDLAYQRNLQLLNTLLIMGFGSIITYLVALILDTSKSFQYTIILVIISSISILLYRRINNHLKKISDEIGKLV
;
A
#
# COMPACT_ATOMS: atom_id res chain seq x y z
N MET A 1 -2.20 -34.60 0.90
CA MET A 1 -2.95 -33.86 1.93
C MET A 1 -2.07 -32.86 2.69
N LYS A 2 -1.14 -33.26 3.58
CA LYS A 2 -0.32 -32.33 4.38
C LYS A 2 0.48 -31.27 3.59
N ARG A 3 1.03 -31.60 2.42
CA ARG A 3 1.79 -30.62 1.61
C ARG A 3 0.92 -29.48 1.07
N ILE A 4 -0.27 -29.79 0.60
CA ILE A 4 -1.20 -28.81 0.01
C ILE A 4 -1.69 -27.84 1.09
N GLU A 5 -1.99 -28.34 2.29
CA GLU A 5 -2.36 -27.51 3.44
C GLU A 5 -1.24 -26.57 3.89
N ILE A 6 0.01 -27.05 3.92
CA ILE A 6 1.18 -26.22 4.27
C ILE A 6 1.38 -25.10 3.23
N GLU A 7 1.22 -25.44 1.94
CA GLU A 7 1.38 -24.48 0.85
C GLU A 7 0.28 -23.42 0.86
N LYS A 8 -0.98 -23.83 1.09
CA LYS A 8 -2.10 -22.90 1.28
C LYS A 8 -1.87 -21.97 2.47
N ASN A 9 -1.48 -22.49 3.63
CA ASN A 9 -1.18 -21.66 4.81
C ASN A 9 -0.03 -20.66 4.56
N ARG A 10 0.99 -21.07 3.81
CA ARG A 10 2.09 -20.17 3.42
C ARG A 10 1.58 -19.02 2.54
N LEU A 11 0.69 -19.32 1.58
CA LEU A 11 0.09 -18.32 0.70
C LEU A 11 -0.86 -17.39 1.46
N ASP A 12 -1.68 -17.91 2.36
CA ASP A 12 -2.58 -17.12 3.22
C ASP A 12 -1.77 -16.14 4.10
N LEU A 13 -0.67 -16.59 4.70
CA LEU A 13 0.25 -15.73 5.45
C LEU A 13 0.87 -14.63 4.56
N ALA A 14 1.26 -14.97 3.32
CA ALA A 14 1.79 -14.00 2.37
C ALA A 14 0.72 -12.98 1.95
N TYR A 15 -0.53 -13.42 1.76
CA TYR A 15 -1.66 -12.57 1.44
C TYR A 15 -1.93 -11.57 2.56
N GLN A 16 -2.02 -12.05 3.81
CA GLN A 16 -2.22 -11.20 4.99
C GLN A 16 -1.11 -10.14 5.14
N ARG A 17 0.16 -10.51 4.93
CA ARG A 17 1.28 -9.57 4.98
C ARG A 17 1.15 -8.47 3.92
N ASN A 18 0.79 -8.83 2.69
CA ASN A 18 0.61 -7.83 1.64
C ASN A 18 -0.60 -6.91 1.91
N LEU A 19 -1.68 -7.43 2.50
CA LEU A 19 -2.79 -6.61 2.96
C LEU A 19 -2.39 -5.63 4.07
N GLN A 20 -1.57 -6.07 5.03
CA GLN A 20 -1.03 -5.16 6.06
C GLN A 20 -0.19 -4.04 5.45
N LEU A 21 0.69 -4.37 4.48
CA LEU A 21 1.46 -3.37 3.75
C LEU A 21 0.56 -2.36 3.02
N LEU A 22 -0.53 -2.83 2.41
CA LEU A 22 -1.51 -1.98 1.76
C LEU A 22 -2.19 -1.03 2.76
N ASN A 23 -2.59 -1.54 3.93
CA ASN A 23 -3.17 -0.72 5.00
C ASN A 23 -2.19 0.32 5.53
N THR A 24 -0.93 -0.06 5.75
CA THR A 24 0.12 0.89 6.17
C THR A 24 0.30 1.99 5.13
N LEU A 25 0.29 1.63 3.84
CA LEU A 25 0.38 2.61 2.74
C LEU A 25 -0.82 3.57 2.73
N LEU A 26 -2.03 3.09 3.00
CA LEU A 26 -3.22 3.93 3.13
C LEU A 26 -3.12 4.89 4.31
N ILE A 27 -2.70 4.42 5.49
CA ILE A 27 -2.53 5.26 6.68
C ILE A 27 -1.48 6.34 6.42
N MET A 28 -0.34 6.00 5.83
CA MET A 28 0.69 6.97 5.46
C MET A 28 0.18 7.98 4.42
N GLY A 29 -0.57 7.52 3.42
CA GLY A 29 -1.20 8.38 2.43
C GLY A 29 -2.14 9.39 3.06
N PHE A 30 -3.06 8.95 3.92
CA PHE A 30 -3.96 9.84 4.65
C PHE A 30 -3.20 10.81 5.57
N GLY A 31 -2.22 10.32 6.31
CA GLY A 31 -1.38 11.14 7.18
C GLY A 31 -0.65 12.24 6.41
N SER A 32 -0.15 11.95 5.21
CA SER A 32 0.52 12.93 4.35
C SER A 32 -0.42 14.04 3.87
N ILE A 33 -1.67 13.71 3.53
CA ILE A 33 -2.70 14.69 3.14
C ILE A 33 -3.04 15.61 4.31
N ILE A 34 -3.26 15.04 5.50
CA ILE A 34 -3.55 15.83 6.72
C ILE A 34 -2.37 16.77 7.02
N THR A 35 -1.14 16.26 6.96
CA THR A 35 0.07 17.04 7.22
C THR A 35 0.22 18.19 6.21
N TYR A 36 -0.07 17.94 4.94
CA TYR A 36 -0.09 18.96 3.89
C TYR A 36 -1.13 20.06 4.17
N LEU A 37 -2.35 19.69 4.56
CA LEU A 37 -3.39 20.65 4.90
C LEU A 37 -3.01 21.52 6.11
N VAL A 38 -2.45 20.91 7.16
CA VAL A 38 -1.96 21.64 8.34
C VAL A 38 -0.83 22.59 7.97
N ALA A 39 0.13 22.14 7.16
CA ALA A 39 1.25 22.98 6.72
C ALA A 39 0.79 24.18 5.87
N LEU A 40 -0.21 23.99 4.99
CA LEU A 40 -0.80 25.07 4.22
C LEU A 40 -1.51 26.11 5.07
N ILE A 41 -2.22 25.69 6.12
CA ILE A 41 -2.89 26.61 7.05
C ILE A 41 -1.86 27.46 7.82
N LEU A 42 -0.73 26.87 8.20
CA LEU A 42 0.31 27.53 8.99
C LEU A 42 1.18 28.48 8.17
N ASP A 43 1.52 28.14 6.92
CA ASP A 43 2.41 28.94 6.07
C ASP A 43 2.04 28.80 4.58
N THR A 44 1.11 29.64 4.13
CA THR A 44 0.61 29.63 2.74
C THR A 44 1.67 30.04 1.72
N SER A 45 2.72 30.75 2.14
CA SER A 45 3.80 31.23 1.26
C SER A 45 4.59 30.10 0.62
N LYS A 46 4.63 28.94 1.29
CA LYS A 46 5.34 27.73 0.83
C LYS A 46 4.43 26.70 0.16
N SER A 47 3.19 27.06 -0.16
CA SER A 47 2.21 26.19 -0.82
C SER A 47 2.75 25.45 -2.04
N PHE A 48 3.56 26.13 -2.86
CA PHE A 48 4.20 25.53 -4.04
C PHE A 48 5.16 24.38 -3.66
N GLN A 49 6.03 24.59 -2.66
CA GLN A 49 7.00 23.58 -2.21
C GLN A 49 6.28 22.36 -1.64
N TYR A 50 5.26 22.57 -0.80
CA TYR A 50 4.46 21.49 -0.23
C TYR A 50 3.70 20.71 -1.29
N THR A 51 3.23 21.37 -2.35
CA THR A 51 2.51 20.72 -3.44
C THR A 51 3.44 19.81 -4.24
N ILE A 52 4.67 20.24 -4.52
CA ILE A 52 5.69 19.39 -5.17
C ILE A 52 5.97 18.14 -4.33
N ILE A 53 6.16 18.29 -3.02
CA ILE A 53 6.40 17.16 -2.11
C ILE A 53 5.23 16.17 -2.14
N LEU A 54 3.99 16.68 -2.09
CA LEU A 54 2.79 15.85 -2.14
C LEU A 54 2.69 15.05 -3.44
N VAL A 55 3.02 15.66 -4.59
CA VAL A 55 3.03 15.00 -5.90
C VAL A 55 4.06 13.86 -5.94
N ILE A 56 5.26 14.08 -5.40
CA ILE A 56 6.32 13.06 -5.32
C ILE A 56 5.86 11.88 -4.44
N ILE A 57 5.34 12.17 -3.24
CA ILE A 57 4.84 11.14 -2.31
C ILE A 57 3.69 10.34 -2.95
N SER A 58 2.77 11.03 -3.62
CA SER A 58 1.63 10.40 -4.29
C SER A 58 2.09 9.48 -5.42
N SER A 59 3.07 9.93 -6.22
CA SER A 59 3.64 9.13 -7.32
C SER A 59 4.29 7.85 -6.81
N ILE A 60 5.10 7.94 -5.74
CA ILE A 60 5.73 6.78 -5.10
C ILE A 60 4.66 5.84 -4.53
N SER A 61 3.65 6.39 -3.87
CA SER A 61 2.55 5.62 -3.28
C SER A 61 1.77 4.82 -4.32
N ILE A 62 1.52 5.40 -5.51
CA ILE A 62 0.86 4.71 -6.62
C ILE A 62 1.71 3.53 -7.13
N LEU A 63 3.03 3.72 -7.26
CA LEU A 63 3.93 2.65 -7.70
C LEU A 63 3.94 1.48 -6.71
N LEU A 64 4.02 1.78 -5.41
CA LEU A 64 3.98 0.78 -4.34
C LEU A 64 2.62 0.08 -4.28
N TYR A 65 1.52 0.83 -4.37
CA TYR A 65 0.16 0.27 -4.44
C TYR A 65 0.03 -0.75 -5.56
N ARG A 66 0.45 -0.39 -6.79
CA ARG A 66 0.38 -1.28 -7.96
C ARG A 66 1.19 -2.55 -7.72
N ARG A 67 2.39 -2.44 -7.12
CA ARG A 67 3.24 -3.60 -6.81
C ARG A 67 2.57 -4.54 -5.81
N ILE A 68 2.06 -4.00 -4.70
CA ILE A 68 1.39 -4.79 -3.65
C ILE A 68 0.11 -5.44 -4.21
N ASN A 69 -0.70 -4.70 -4.96
CA ASN A 69 -1.93 -5.21 -5.55
C ASN A 69 -1.66 -6.34 -6.55
N ASN A 70 -0.62 -6.21 -7.37
CA ASN A 70 -0.21 -7.28 -8.29
C ASN A 70 0.28 -8.53 -7.53
N HIS A 71 0.96 -8.36 -6.39
CA HIS A 71 1.35 -9.49 -5.54
C HIS A 71 0.14 -10.17 -4.90
N LEU A 72 -0.81 -9.41 -4.37
CA LEU A 72 -2.06 -9.94 -3.83
C LEU A 72 -2.83 -10.74 -4.87
N LYS A 73 -2.94 -10.21 -6.10
CA LYS A 73 -3.60 -10.91 -7.21
C LYS A 73 -2.92 -12.24 -7.53
N LYS A 74 -1.58 -12.25 -7.64
CA LYS A 74 -0.83 -13.50 -7.89
C LYS A 74 -1.06 -14.54 -6.80
N ILE A 75 -1.01 -14.13 -5.53
CA ILE A 75 -1.24 -15.04 -4.39
C ILE A 75 -2.67 -15.58 -4.43
N SER A 76 -3.65 -14.73 -4.70
CA SER A 76 -5.06 -15.14 -4.85
C SER A 76 -5.25 -16.15 -5.98
N ASP A 77 -4.62 -15.92 -7.14
CA ASP A 77 -4.68 -16.84 -8.28
C ASP A 77 -3.99 -18.19 -7.97
N GLU A 78 -2.92 -18.19 -7.18
CA GLU A 78 -2.24 -19.42 -6.71
C GLU A 78 -3.09 -20.21 -5.72
N ILE A 79 -3.73 -19.54 -4.75
CA ILE A 79 -4.66 -20.18 -3.81
C ILE A 79 -5.84 -20.80 -4.57
N GLY A 80 -6.41 -20.09 -5.55
CA GLY A 80 -7.54 -20.59 -6.35
C GLY A 80 -7.21 -21.79 -7.24
N LYS A 81 -5.92 -22.05 -7.53
CA LYS A 81 -5.48 -23.26 -8.25
C LYS A 81 -5.24 -24.46 -7.33
N LEU A 82 -5.10 -24.22 -6.03
CA LEU A 82 -4.83 -25.25 -5.00
C LEU A 82 -6.12 -25.81 -4.36
N VAL A 83 -7.23 -25.07 -4.47
CA VAL A 83 -8.58 -25.47 -4.05
C VAL A 83 -9.31 -26.08 -5.24
#